data_AF-A0A963KJC4-F1
#
_entry.id   AF-A0A963KJC4-F1
#
_cell.length_a   1.000
_cell.length_b   1.000
_cell.length_c   1.000
_cell.angle_alpha   90.00
_cell.angle_beta   90.00
_cell.angle_gamma   90.00
#
_symmetry.space_group_name_H-M   'P 1'
#
loop_
_entity.id
_entity.type
_entity.pdbx_description
1 polymer ?
#
loop_
_entity_poly.entity_id
_entity_poly.type
_entity_poly.pdbx_seq_one_letter_code
_entity_poly.pdbx_strand_id
1 'polypeptide(L)'
;VLVAVLGYGRLGADTAAGKACLLVASILLGALLALFGQTYQTGADTWELFANWAALMAPWVLMGRFAGLWMLWTAVANVAIVLYFQVFPGLFGVLFGTERVLWLLFGFNTLALLTWEIAATRLDWLRERWAACLLATASGITVTMLAVHAIFDWRASSGLALPAYGIWLAAVYRQYRVRQRDLFVLSGACLSIIVVIASLLGNNLVRGRGAALGYLMTAAAVIVLGVVLGRWLQQLAREDTTP
;
A
#
# COMPACT_ATOMS: atom_id res chain seq x y z
N VAL A 1 -21.73 -18.45 -0.97
CA VAL A 1 -20.92 -18.48 0.28
C VAL A 1 -20.92 -19.87 0.92
N LEU A 2 -22.06 -20.40 1.36
CA LEU A 2 -22.14 -21.70 2.06
C LEU A 2 -21.50 -22.87 1.28
N VAL A 3 -21.78 -22.99 -0.03
CA VAL A 3 -21.16 -24.03 -0.88
C VAL A 3 -19.63 -23.93 -0.93
N ALA A 4 -19.10 -22.71 -0.96
CA ALA A 4 -17.66 -22.48 -1.01
C ALA A 4 -16.98 -22.76 0.36
N VAL A 5 -17.66 -22.44 1.47
CA VAL A 5 -17.21 -22.81 2.83
C VAL A 5 -17.27 -24.34 3.04
N LEU A 6 -18.34 -24.99 2.57
CA LEU A 6 -18.45 -26.46 2.59
C LEU A 6 -17.40 -27.12 1.70
N GLY A 7 -17.06 -26.51 0.56
CA GLY A 7 -15.96 -26.93 -0.31
C GLY A 7 -14.61 -26.88 0.40
N TYR A 8 -14.32 -25.80 1.14
CA TYR A 8 -13.12 -25.69 1.99
C TYR A 8 -13.08 -26.81 3.05
N GLY A 9 -14.20 -27.06 3.73
CA GLY A 9 -14.29 -28.12 4.74
C GLY A 9 -14.07 -29.54 4.17
N ARG A 10 -14.46 -29.79 2.92
CA ARG A 10 -14.28 -31.11 2.27
C ARG A 10 -12.92 -31.30 1.59
N LEU A 11 -12.36 -30.25 0.99
CA LEU A 11 -11.11 -30.30 0.24
C LEU A 11 -9.88 -30.15 1.14
N GLY A 12 -10.07 -29.75 2.40
CA GLY A 12 -9.01 -29.56 3.38
C GLY A 12 -8.33 -28.19 3.23
N ALA A 13 -7.89 -27.65 4.37
CA ALA A 13 -7.33 -26.30 4.48
C ALA A 13 -6.01 -26.10 3.71
N ASP A 14 -5.24 -27.18 3.54
CA ASP A 14 -3.90 -27.11 2.96
C ASP A 14 -3.90 -27.29 1.43
N THR A 15 -5.00 -27.74 0.82
CA THR A 15 -5.06 -27.90 -0.63
C THR A 15 -5.29 -26.57 -1.35
N ALA A 16 -4.72 -26.43 -2.54
CA ALA A 16 -4.91 -25.24 -3.38
C ALA A 16 -6.39 -24.99 -3.68
N ALA A 17 -7.17 -26.07 -3.88
CA ALA A 17 -8.60 -26.00 -4.12
C ALA A 17 -9.37 -25.51 -2.88
N GLY A 18 -9.01 -25.96 -1.68
CA GLY A 18 -9.58 -25.43 -0.43
C GLY A 18 -9.32 -23.93 -0.27
N LYS A 19 -8.07 -23.49 -0.46
CA LYS A 19 -7.70 -22.06 -0.40
C LYS A 19 -8.45 -21.21 -1.44
N ALA A 20 -8.60 -21.72 -2.66
CA ALA A 20 -9.38 -21.07 -3.71
C ALA A 20 -10.87 -20.96 -3.33
N CYS A 21 -11.46 -22.04 -2.78
CA CYS A 21 -12.84 -22.00 -2.28
C CYS A 21 -13.03 -20.95 -1.17
N LEU A 22 -12.08 -20.82 -0.24
CA LEU A 22 -12.15 -19.82 0.82
C LEU A 22 -12.01 -18.38 0.28
N LEU A 23 -11.15 -18.17 -0.71
CA LEU A 23 -11.03 -16.88 -1.41
C LEU A 23 -12.32 -16.52 -2.15
N VAL A 24 -12.89 -17.46 -2.90
CA VAL A 24 -14.18 -17.27 -3.58
C VAL A 24 -15.30 -17.00 -2.57
N ALA A 25 -15.33 -17.72 -1.44
CA ALA A 25 -16.29 -17.47 -0.38
C ALA A 25 -16.19 -16.02 0.14
N SER A 26 -14.97 -15.52 0.31
CA SER A 26 -14.68 -14.17 0.80
C SER A 26 -15.10 -13.08 -0.19
N ILE A 27 -14.92 -13.31 -1.50
CA ILE A 27 -15.40 -12.41 -2.54
C ILE A 27 -16.94 -12.41 -2.59
N LEU A 28 -17.55 -13.60 -2.55
CA LEU A 28 -19.01 -13.73 -2.54
C LEU A 28 -19.65 -13.12 -1.30
N LEU A 29 -18.94 -13.07 -0.17
CA LEU A 29 -19.40 -12.37 1.03
C LEU A 29 -19.56 -10.87 0.76
N GLY A 30 -18.58 -10.23 0.11
CA GLY A 30 -18.67 -8.83 -0.30
C GLY A 30 -19.82 -8.58 -1.28
N ALA A 31 -19.97 -9.46 -2.28
CA ALA A 31 -21.09 -9.38 -3.22
C ALA A 31 -22.47 -9.52 -2.54
N LEU A 32 -22.57 -10.38 -1.53
CA LEU A 32 -23.81 -10.57 -0.76
C LEU A 32 -24.13 -9.35 0.11
N LEU A 33 -23.12 -8.72 0.73
CA LEU A 33 -23.29 -7.47 1.46
C LEU A 33 -23.74 -6.33 0.53
N ALA A 34 -23.17 -6.24 -0.67
CA ALA A 34 -23.57 -5.26 -1.67
C ALA A 34 -25.00 -5.49 -2.17
N LEU A 35 -25.36 -6.74 -2.47
CA LEU A 35 -26.73 -7.08 -2.85
C LEU A 35 -27.70 -6.72 -1.71
N PHE A 36 -27.37 -7.05 -0.46
CA PHE A 36 -28.21 -6.73 0.69
C PHE A 36 -28.43 -5.21 0.84
N GLY A 37 -27.37 -4.40 0.72
CA GLY A 37 -27.49 -2.94 0.77
C GLY A 37 -28.26 -2.34 -0.41
N GLN A 38 -28.28 -3.01 -1.56
CA GLN A 38 -29.10 -2.62 -2.71
C GLN A 38 -30.57 -3.00 -2.53
N THR A 39 -30.87 -4.21 -2.03
CA THR A 39 -32.24 -4.71 -1.91
C THR A 39 -32.97 -4.10 -0.72
N TYR A 40 -32.28 -4.03 0.42
CA TYR A 40 -32.75 -3.31 1.59
C TYR A 40 -31.97 -2.01 1.57
N GLN A 41 -32.57 -0.94 1.08
CA GLN A 41 -31.99 0.40 1.09
C GLN A 41 -31.72 0.83 2.54
N THR A 42 -30.65 0.31 3.14
CA THR A 42 -30.35 0.42 4.56
C THR A 42 -29.94 1.83 4.94
N GLY A 43 -29.74 2.72 3.97
CA GLY A 43 -29.18 4.06 4.16
C GLY A 43 -27.74 4.02 4.69
N ALA A 44 -27.13 2.84 4.79
CA ALA A 44 -25.77 2.66 5.27
C ALA A 44 -24.79 3.22 4.25
N ASP A 45 -23.78 3.95 4.74
CA ASP A 45 -22.73 4.47 3.89
C ASP A 45 -21.88 3.34 3.28
N THR A 46 -21.33 3.59 2.10
CA THR A 46 -20.48 2.63 1.40
C THR A 46 -19.28 2.19 2.26
N TRP A 47 -18.72 3.06 3.12
CA TRP A 47 -17.60 2.69 3.98
C TRP A 47 -17.97 1.60 5.01
N GLU A 48 -19.20 1.62 5.54
CA GLU A 48 -19.68 0.63 6.52
C GLU A 48 -19.76 -0.76 5.88
N LEU A 49 -20.17 -0.84 4.62
CA LEU A 49 -20.19 -2.09 3.87
C LEU A 49 -18.80 -2.71 3.80
N PHE A 50 -17.79 -1.94 3.38
CA PHE A 50 -16.41 -2.45 3.27
C PHE A 50 -15.79 -2.73 4.64
N ALA A 51 -16.11 -1.94 5.67
CA ALA A 51 -15.65 -2.19 7.04
C ALA A 51 -16.24 -3.49 7.61
N ASN A 52 -17.55 -3.71 7.44
CA ASN A 52 -18.23 -4.94 7.83
C ASN A 52 -17.71 -6.14 7.03
N TRP A 53 -17.42 -5.96 5.74
CA TRP A 53 -16.81 -6.99 4.92
C TRP A 53 -15.43 -7.40 5.47
N ALA A 54 -14.56 -6.43 5.76
CA ALA A 54 -13.26 -6.70 6.36
C ALA A 54 -13.38 -7.39 7.73
N ALA A 55 -14.32 -6.94 8.57
CA ALA A 55 -14.54 -7.52 9.90
C ALA A 55 -15.02 -8.98 9.83
N LEU A 56 -16.00 -9.27 8.98
CA LEU A 56 -16.54 -10.62 8.78
C LEU A 56 -15.52 -11.57 8.13
N MET A 57 -14.64 -11.02 7.29
CA MET A 57 -13.58 -11.78 6.62
C MET A 57 -12.37 -12.05 7.53
N ALA A 58 -12.14 -11.24 8.56
CA ALA A 58 -10.98 -11.36 9.48
C ALA A 58 -10.77 -12.77 10.07
N PRO A 59 -11.78 -13.47 10.64
CA PRO A 59 -11.57 -14.82 11.16
C PRO A 59 -11.13 -15.81 10.06
N TRP A 60 -11.62 -15.63 8.83
CA TRP A 60 -11.31 -16.54 7.71
C TRP A 60 -9.87 -16.33 7.24
N VAL A 61 -9.38 -15.09 7.28
CA VAL A 61 -7.99 -14.72 6.96
C VAL A 61 -7.01 -15.36 7.93
N LEU A 62 -7.34 -15.36 9.23
CA LEU A 62 -6.54 -15.99 10.27
C LEU A 62 -6.50 -17.51 10.13
N MET A 63 -7.63 -18.15 9.77
CA MET A 63 -7.72 -19.60 9.61
C MET A 63 -7.16 -20.11 8.27
N GLY A 64 -7.28 -19.31 7.20
CA GLY A 64 -7.03 -19.75 5.82
C GLY A 64 -5.56 -19.99 5.46
N ARG A 65 -4.61 -19.51 6.27
CA ARG A 65 -3.15 -19.67 6.09
C ARG A 65 -2.71 -19.47 4.61
N PHE A 66 -3.30 -18.45 3.98
CA PHE A 66 -3.15 -18.18 2.55
C PHE A 66 -2.86 -16.71 2.32
N ALA A 67 -1.73 -16.42 1.66
CA ALA A 67 -1.28 -15.06 1.39
C ALA A 67 -2.29 -14.25 0.57
N GLY A 68 -2.94 -14.85 -0.43
CA GLY A 68 -3.97 -14.17 -1.23
C GLY A 68 -5.15 -13.68 -0.40
N LEU A 69 -5.53 -14.42 0.65
CA LEU A 69 -6.63 -14.03 1.53
C LEU A 69 -6.26 -12.80 2.39
N TRP A 70 -5.02 -12.76 2.87
CA TRP A 70 -4.46 -11.60 3.57
C TRP A 70 -4.38 -10.37 2.67
N MET A 71 -3.95 -10.53 1.41
CA MET A 71 -3.89 -9.41 0.46
C MET A 71 -5.29 -8.86 0.14
N LEU A 72 -6.27 -9.74 -0.08
CA LEU A 72 -7.67 -9.32 -0.29
C LEU A 72 -8.20 -8.57 0.93
N TRP A 73 -8.00 -9.10 2.14
CA TRP A 73 -8.43 -8.44 3.37
C TRP A 73 -7.80 -7.08 3.57
N THR A 74 -6.49 -6.97 3.32
CA THR A 74 -5.75 -5.70 3.41
C THR A 74 -6.27 -4.69 2.39
N ALA A 75 -6.58 -5.12 1.17
CA ALA A 75 -7.15 -4.27 0.14
C ALA A 75 -8.55 -3.75 0.53
N VAL A 76 -9.43 -4.63 1.03
CA VAL A 76 -10.77 -4.26 1.51
C VAL A 76 -10.68 -3.27 2.67
N ALA A 77 -9.76 -3.50 3.61
CA ALA A 77 -9.53 -2.58 4.73
C ALA A 77 -9.02 -1.20 4.28
N ASN A 78 -8.09 -1.16 3.32
CA ASN A 78 -7.64 0.11 2.72
C ASN A 78 -8.80 0.87 2.06
N VAL A 79 -9.66 0.18 1.30
CA VAL A 79 -10.85 0.79 0.69
C VAL A 79 -11.81 1.33 1.75
N ALA A 80 -12.06 0.57 2.83
CA ALA A 80 -12.90 1.01 3.94
C ALA A 80 -12.37 2.30 4.59
N ILE A 81 -11.05 2.38 4.84
CA ILE A 81 -10.40 3.57 5.41
C ILE A 81 -10.57 4.78 4.48
N VAL A 82 -10.32 4.63 3.18
CA VAL A 82 -10.47 5.72 2.20
C VAL A 82 -11.91 6.22 2.18
N LEU A 83 -12.89 5.31 2.08
CA LEU A 83 -14.30 5.67 2.04
C LEU A 83 -14.78 6.33 3.34
N TYR A 84 -14.29 5.88 4.50
CA TYR A 84 -14.66 6.46 5.79
C TYR A 84 -14.31 7.95 5.84
N PHE A 85 -13.10 8.31 5.39
CA PHE A 85 -12.67 9.72 5.39
C PHE A 85 -13.23 10.55 4.23
N GLN A 86 -13.81 9.92 3.20
CA GLN A 86 -14.61 10.65 2.20
C GLN A 86 -15.94 11.11 2.79
N VAL A 87 -16.56 10.30 3.66
CA VAL A 87 -17.82 10.66 4.34
C VAL A 87 -17.55 11.58 5.53
N PHE A 88 -16.51 11.29 6.32
CA PHE A 88 -16.13 12.04 7.51
C PHE A 88 -14.74 12.69 7.36
N PRO A 89 -14.60 13.78 6.58
CA PRO A 89 -13.33 14.49 6.45
C PRO A 89 -12.83 15.12 7.77
N GLY A 90 -13.65 15.10 8.83
CA GLY A 90 -13.31 15.41 10.21
C GLY A 90 -14.28 16.41 10.86
N LEU A 91 -14.49 16.29 12.18
CA LEU A 91 -15.37 17.17 12.99
C LEU A 91 -15.05 18.68 12.91
N PHE A 92 -13.92 19.07 12.33
CA PHE A 92 -13.45 20.47 12.20
C PHE A 92 -13.06 20.88 10.78
N GLY A 93 -13.41 20.10 9.75
CA GLY A 93 -13.54 20.49 8.33
C GLY A 93 -12.41 21.21 7.56
N VAL A 94 -11.33 21.72 8.19
CA VAL A 94 -10.55 22.82 7.57
C VAL A 94 -9.04 22.54 7.44
N LEU A 95 -8.45 21.55 8.13
CA LEU A 95 -6.97 21.46 8.15
C LEU A 95 -6.32 20.07 8.05
N PHE A 96 -7.05 18.95 8.14
CA PHE A 96 -6.38 17.64 8.29
C PHE A 96 -7.04 16.45 7.57
N GLY A 97 -8.00 16.66 6.67
CA GLY A 97 -8.73 15.55 6.04
C GLY A 97 -7.80 14.60 5.29
N THR A 98 -7.17 15.07 4.22
CA THR A 98 -6.33 14.25 3.34
C THR A 98 -5.08 13.69 4.04
N GLU A 99 -4.39 14.52 4.83
CA GLU A 99 -3.18 14.09 5.53
C GLU A 99 -3.46 12.96 6.54
N ARG A 100 -4.58 13.02 7.29
CA ARG A 100 -4.97 11.95 8.23
C ARG A 100 -5.21 10.62 7.54
N VAL A 101 -5.87 10.64 6.37
CA VAL A 101 -6.06 9.43 5.57
C VAL A 101 -4.71 8.83 5.20
N LEU A 102 -3.80 9.66 4.69
CA LEU A 102 -2.49 9.21 4.25
C LEU A 102 -1.65 8.67 5.42
N TRP A 103 -1.71 9.28 6.60
CA TRP A 103 -1.07 8.76 7.81
C TRP A 103 -1.65 7.42 8.25
N LEU A 104 -2.98 7.27 8.25
CA LEU A 104 -3.62 6.02 8.65
C LEU A 104 -3.36 4.90 7.65
N LEU A 105 -3.43 5.18 6.35
CA LEU A 105 -3.07 4.22 5.31
C LEU A 105 -1.59 3.84 5.41
N PHE A 106 -0.70 4.82 5.60
CA PHE A 106 0.73 4.56 5.78
C PHE A 106 0.97 3.68 7.01
N GLY A 107 0.39 4.03 8.16
CA GLY A 107 0.50 3.27 9.40
C GLY A 107 -0.04 1.85 9.24
N PHE A 108 -1.24 1.70 8.68
CA PHE A 108 -1.88 0.40 8.46
C PHE A 108 -1.05 -0.50 7.53
N ASN A 109 -0.65 0.00 6.35
CA ASN A 109 0.14 -0.79 5.40
C ASN A 109 1.54 -1.10 5.92
N THR A 110 2.17 -0.18 6.66
CA THR A 110 3.49 -0.42 7.26
C THR A 110 3.41 -1.43 8.40
N LEU A 111 2.37 -1.38 9.24
CA LEU A 111 2.12 -2.39 10.26
C LEU A 111 1.85 -3.75 9.62
N ALA A 112 1.02 -3.81 8.57
CA ALA A 112 0.78 -5.04 7.82
C ALA A 112 2.09 -5.61 7.26
N LEU A 113 2.94 -4.77 6.64
CA LEU A 113 4.26 -5.19 6.15
C LEU A 113 5.15 -5.71 7.27
N LEU A 114 5.25 -5.00 8.41
CA LEU A 114 6.04 -5.42 9.55
C LEU A 114 5.56 -6.75 10.13
N THR A 115 4.23 -6.91 10.31
CA THR A 115 3.66 -8.17 10.78
C THR A 115 3.95 -9.30 9.81
N TRP A 116 3.90 -9.03 8.50
CA TRP A 116 4.20 -10.02 7.46
C TRP A 116 5.67 -10.44 7.49
N GLU A 117 6.61 -9.49 7.49
CA GLU A 117 8.05 -9.75 7.55
C GLU A 117 8.45 -10.49 8.84
N ILE A 118 7.87 -10.13 9.99
CA ILE A 118 8.11 -10.83 11.26
C ILE A 118 7.53 -12.24 11.20
N ALA A 119 6.28 -12.41 10.74
CA ALA A 119 5.64 -13.72 10.66
C ALA A 119 6.31 -14.64 9.62
N ALA A 120 6.83 -14.10 8.53
CA ALA A 120 7.60 -14.83 7.51
C ALA A 120 8.92 -15.40 8.05
N THR A 121 9.46 -14.89 9.16
CA THR A 121 10.60 -15.53 9.85
C THR A 121 10.22 -16.78 10.64
N ARG A 122 8.94 -16.97 10.96
CA ARG A 122 8.45 -18.05 11.83
C ARG A 122 7.58 -19.08 11.12
N LEU A 123 6.99 -18.71 9.98
CA LEU A 123 5.99 -19.50 9.29
C LEU A 123 6.35 -19.63 7.81
N ASP A 124 6.66 -20.85 7.37
CA ASP A 124 7.14 -21.12 6.00
C ASP A 124 6.16 -20.70 4.90
N TRP A 125 4.85 -20.78 5.16
CA TRP A 125 3.83 -20.39 4.19
C TRP A 125 3.71 -18.86 3.98
N LEU A 126 4.27 -18.03 4.86
CA LEU A 126 4.36 -16.58 4.69
C LEU A 126 5.64 -16.13 3.98
N ARG A 127 6.55 -17.05 3.69
CA ARG A 127 7.82 -16.76 3.02
C ARG A 127 7.64 -16.40 1.54
N GLU A 128 6.41 -16.44 1.04
CA GLU A 128 6.05 -15.98 -0.29
C GLU A 128 6.32 -14.48 -0.45
N ARG A 129 7.27 -14.16 -1.33
CA ARG A 129 7.83 -12.82 -1.47
C ARG A 129 6.90 -11.82 -2.15
N TRP A 130 6.05 -12.29 -3.06
CA TRP A 130 5.11 -11.43 -3.79
C TRP A 130 4.16 -10.67 -2.86
N ALA A 131 3.77 -11.30 -1.75
CA ALA A 131 2.92 -10.70 -0.72
C ALA A 131 3.62 -9.54 0.01
N ALA A 132 4.88 -9.75 0.41
CA ALA A 132 5.71 -8.69 0.99
C ALA A 132 5.93 -7.54 0.00
N CYS A 133 6.16 -7.85 -1.29
CA CYS A 133 6.28 -6.84 -2.34
C CYS A 133 5.02 -5.99 -2.51
N LEU A 134 3.82 -6.59 -2.44
CA LEU A 134 2.56 -5.86 -2.51
C LEU A 134 2.35 -4.95 -1.29
N LEU A 135 2.67 -5.43 -0.08
CA LEU A 135 2.57 -4.62 1.14
C LEU A 135 3.61 -3.49 1.15
N ALA A 136 4.82 -3.75 0.66
CA ALA A 136 5.88 -2.76 0.50
C ALA A 136 5.52 -1.69 -0.54
N THR A 137 4.89 -2.08 -1.65
CA THR A 137 4.41 -1.11 -2.65
C THR A 137 3.22 -0.30 -2.14
N ALA A 138 2.27 -0.90 -1.41
CA ALA A 138 1.16 -0.17 -0.81
C ALA A 138 1.63 0.84 0.25
N SER A 139 2.53 0.44 1.15
CA SER A 139 3.16 1.37 2.12
C SER A 139 4.03 2.42 1.43
N GLY A 140 4.72 2.05 0.35
CA GLY A 140 5.51 2.95 -0.47
C GLY A 140 4.66 4.04 -1.13
N ILE A 141 3.61 3.66 -1.85
CA ILE A 141 2.70 4.61 -2.51
C ILE A 141 2.11 5.59 -1.51
N THR A 142 1.65 5.09 -0.35
CA THR A 142 1.03 5.93 0.68
C THR A 142 2.02 6.92 1.31
N VAL A 143 3.26 6.51 1.58
CA VAL A 143 4.28 7.43 2.11
C VAL A 143 4.77 8.42 1.06
N THR A 144 4.87 8.01 -0.22
CA THR A 144 5.20 8.92 -1.33
C THR A 144 4.10 9.98 -1.48
N MET A 145 2.83 9.57 -1.48
CA MET A 145 1.69 10.50 -1.54
C MET A 145 1.68 11.46 -0.35
N LEU A 146 1.99 10.97 0.85
CA LEU A 146 2.12 11.80 2.06
C LEU A 146 3.23 12.86 1.91
N ALA A 147 4.40 12.46 1.40
CA ALA A 147 5.51 13.37 1.15
C ALA A 147 5.17 14.42 0.07
N VAL A 148 4.55 14.00 -1.03
CA VAL A 148 4.09 14.90 -2.10
C VAL A 148 3.07 15.90 -1.58
N HIS A 149 2.09 15.43 -0.80
CA HIS A 149 1.09 16.31 -0.19
C HIS A 149 1.74 17.37 0.72
N ALA A 150 2.70 16.97 1.56
CA ALA A 150 3.43 17.89 2.43
C ALA A 150 4.29 18.91 1.66
N ILE A 151 4.79 18.57 0.47
CA ILE A 151 5.53 19.51 -0.38
C ILE A 151 4.62 20.61 -0.93
N PHE A 152 3.43 20.25 -1.42
CA PHE A 152 2.50 21.21 -2.02
C PHE A 152 1.74 22.04 -0.99
N ASP A 153 1.41 21.46 0.16
CA ASP A 153 0.64 22.11 1.22
C ASP A 153 1.41 22.24 2.55
N TRP A 154 2.64 22.77 2.45
CA TRP A 154 3.58 22.88 3.58
C TRP A 154 3.00 23.61 4.81
N ARG A 155 2.07 24.56 4.62
CA ARG A 155 1.48 25.34 5.71
C ARG A 155 0.46 24.55 6.54
N ALA A 156 -0.24 23.59 5.93
CA ALA A 156 -1.20 22.74 6.61
C ALA A 156 -0.59 21.41 7.07
N SER A 157 0.54 20.99 6.46
CA SER A 157 1.15 19.70 6.74
C SER A 157 1.77 19.62 8.14
N SER A 158 1.61 18.47 8.80
CA SER A 158 2.48 18.15 9.93
C SER A 158 3.93 18.04 9.42
N GLY A 159 4.86 18.79 9.99
CA GLY A 159 6.29 18.74 9.61
C GLY A 159 6.95 17.35 9.77
N LEU A 160 6.19 16.34 10.20
CA LEU A 160 6.57 14.95 10.41
C LEU A 160 6.50 14.10 9.12
N ALA A 161 5.80 14.55 8.07
CA ALA A 161 5.61 13.78 6.84
C ALA A 161 6.93 13.46 6.11
N LEU A 162 7.81 14.46 5.93
CA LEU A 162 9.12 14.27 5.29
C LEU A 162 10.09 13.43 6.14
N PRO A 163 10.20 13.63 7.47
CA PRO A 163 10.93 12.71 8.34
C PRO A 163 10.44 11.26 8.25
N ALA A 164 9.12 11.03 8.26
CA ALA A 164 8.56 9.68 8.15
C ALA A 164 8.90 9.03 6.80
N TYR A 165 8.85 9.79 5.70
CA TYR A 165 9.31 9.34 4.39
C TYR A 165 10.79 8.92 4.40
N GLY A 166 11.67 9.75 5.00
CA GLY A 166 13.09 9.43 5.12
C GLY A 166 13.36 8.19 5.97
N ILE A 167 12.65 8.03 7.08
CA ILE A 167 12.75 6.84 7.95
C ILE A 167 12.28 5.59 7.20
N TRP A 168 11.16 5.68 6.46
CA TRP A 168 10.64 4.55 5.68
C TRP A 168 11.63 4.13 4.58
N LEU A 169 12.19 5.08 3.83
CA LEU A 169 13.23 4.81 2.83
C LEU A 169 14.45 4.13 3.46
N ALA A 170 14.91 4.60 4.63
CA ALA A 170 16.03 3.99 5.33
C ALA A 170 15.71 2.57 5.80
N ALA A 171 14.49 2.33 6.28
CA ALA A 171 14.03 1.00 6.69
C ALA A 171 13.95 0.03 5.51
N VAL A 172 13.36 0.46 4.38
CA VAL A 172 13.28 -0.31 3.14
C VAL A 172 14.67 -0.60 2.59
N TYR A 173 15.55 0.40 2.55
CA TYR A 173 16.94 0.20 2.14
C TYR A 173 17.63 -0.82 3.04
N ARG A 174 17.54 -0.69 4.38
CA ARG A 174 18.17 -1.63 5.31
C ARG A 174 17.64 -3.05 5.18
N GLN A 175 16.32 -3.22 5.12
CA GLN A 175 15.69 -4.55 5.02
C GLN A 175 15.99 -5.18 3.65
N TYR A 176 15.77 -4.46 2.55
CA TYR A 176 15.81 -5.02 1.21
C TYR A 176 17.15 -4.91 0.48
N ARG A 177 18.16 -4.22 1.05
CA ARG A 177 19.55 -4.26 0.55
C ARG A 177 20.46 -5.14 1.38
N VAL A 178 20.34 -5.07 2.71
CA VAL A 178 21.29 -5.73 3.64
C VAL A 178 20.81 -7.10 4.08
N ARG A 179 19.51 -7.26 4.39
CA ARG A 179 18.98 -8.55 4.84
C ARG A 179 18.53 -9.44 3.69
N GLN A 180 17.80 -8.90 2.71
CA GLN A 180 17.27 -9.69 1.59
C GLN A 180 17.20 -8.83 0.32
N ARG A 181 18.08 -9.08 -0.66
CA ARG A 181 18.16 -8.27 -1.89
C ARG A 181 16.91 -8.40 -2.75
N ASP A 182 16.04 -7.39 -2.74
CA ASP A 182 14.81 -7.33 -3.55
C ASP A 182 14.83 -6.19 -4.57
N LEU A 183 15.22 -6.52 -5.80
CA LEU A 183 15.29 -5.54 -6.89
C LEU A 183 13.94 -4.88 -7.18
N PHE A 184 12.81 -5.55 -6.95
CA PHE A 184 11.48 -4.98 -7.22
C PHE A 184 11.17 -3.85 -6.22
N VAL A 185 11.34 -4.11 -4.93
CA VAL A 185 11.06 -3.11 -3.88
C VAL A 185 12.05 -1.94 -3.96
N LEU A 186 13.32 -2.23 -4.25
CA LEU A 186 14.35 -1.22 -4.48
C LEU A 186 14.04 -0.33 -5.70
N SER A 187 13.56 -0.92 -6.80
CA SER A 187 13.13 -0.15 -7.97
C SER A 187 11.96 0.77 -7.65
N GLY A 188 10.99 0.28 -6.86
CA GLY A 188 9.88 1.09 -6.35
C GLY A 188 10.36 2.25 -5.47
N ALA A 189 11.35 2.03 -4.61
CA ALA A 189 11.95 3.09 -3.80
C ALA A 189 12.66 4.15 -4.67
N CYS A 190 13.37 3.73 -5.73
CA CYS A 190 13.97 4.65 -6.70
C CYS A 190 12.91 5.50 -7.41
N LEU A 191 11.81 4.90 -7.86
CA LEU A 191 10.69 5.61 -8.47
C LEU A 191 10.11 6.65 -7.50
N SER A 192 9.90 6.26 -6.24
CA SER A 192 9.41 7.14 -5.17
C SER A 192 10.33 8.36 -4.98
N ILE A 193 11.65 8.17 -4.95
CA ILE A 193 12.63 9.26 -4.87
C ILE A 193 12.49 10.22 -6.06
N ILE A 194 12.37 9.69 -7.29
CA ILE A 194 12.19 10.51 -8.49
C ILE A 194 10.91 11.35 -8.37
N VAL A 195 9.80 10.76 -7.94
CA VAL A 195 8.51 11.47 -7.78
C VAL A 195 8.60 12.58 -6.74
N VAL A 196 9.22 12.32 -5.58
CA VAL A 196 9.37 13.32 -4.51
C VAL A 196 10.28 14.46 -4.95
N ILE A 197 11.41 14.17 -5.59
CA ILE A 197 12.31 15.22 -6.10
C ILE A 197 11.65 16.03 -7.21
N ALA A 198 10.95 15.38 -8.14
CA ALA A 198 10.19 16.04 -9.20
C ALA A 198 9.12 16.98 -8.61
N SER A 199 8.41 16.52 -7.57
CA SER A 199 7.39 17.33 -6.88
C SER A 199 8.01 18.53 -6.17
N LEU A 200 9.17 18.34 -5.52
CA LEU A 200 9.89 19.42 -4.85
C LEU A 200 10.42 20.47 -5.84
N LEU A 201 11.00 20.05 -6.96
CA LEU A 201 11.44 20.95 -8.03
C LEU A 201 10.26 21.67 -8.66
N GLY A 202 9.19 20.94 -8.99
CA GLY A 202 7.96 21.52 -9.55
C GLY A 202 7.38 22.60 -8.64
N ASN A 203 7.28 22.32 -7.34
CA ASN A 203 6.74 23.28 -6.38
C ASN A 203 7.56 24.57 -6.27
N ASN A 204 8.88 24.50 -6.44
CA ASN A 204 9.77 25.67 -6.29
C ASN A 204 10.05 26.41 -7.61
N LEU A 205 10.32 25.69 -8.70
CA LEU A 205 10.81 26.26 -9.97
C LEU A 205 9.69 26.66 -10.93
N VAL A 206 8.50 26.07 -10.82
CA VAL A 206 7.40 26.28 -11.77
C VAL A 206 6.50 27.47 -11.37
N ARG A 207 6.85 28.18 -10.29
CA ARG A 207 6.08 29.36 -9.83
C ARG A 207 6.50 30.63 -10.58
N GLY A 208 5.54 31.29 -11.24
CA GLY A 208 5.70 32.64 -11.81
C GLY A 208 6.22 32.69 -13.25
N ARG A 209 6.80 33.84 -13.65
CA ARG A 209 7.18 34.15 -15.06
C ARG A 209 8.29 33.26 -15.65
N GLY A 210 9.02 32.50 -14.81
CA GLY A 210 10.06 31.55 -15.22
C GLY A 210 9.59 30.10 -15.40
N ALA A 211 8.28 29.83 -15.36
CA ALA A 211 7.73 28.48 -15.33
C ALA A 211 8.21 27.58 -16.49
N ALA A 212 8.39 28.13 -17.69
CA ALA A 212 8.89 27.39 -18.85
C ALA A 212 10.27 26.77 -18.60
N LEU A 213 11.20 27.55 -18.02
CA LEU A 213 12.52 27.05 -17.63
C LEU A 213 12.39 26.02 -16.49
N GLY A 214 11.49 26.26 -15.54
CA GLY A 214 11.21 25.33 -14.43
C GLY A 214 10.74 23.95 -14.89
N TYR A 215 9.88 23.88 -15.91
CA TYR A 215 9.47 22.60 -16.51
C TYR A 215 10.64 21.87 -17.15
N LEU A 216 11.49 22.57 -17.91
CA LEU A 216 12.66 21.98 -18.55
C LEU A 216 13.67 21.43 -17.52
N MET A 217 13.96 22.20 -16.46
CA MET A 217 14.88 21.76 -15.41
C MET A 217 14.33 20.57 -14.62
N THR A 218 13.03 20.56 -14.33
CA THR A 218 12.37 19.43 -13.65
C THR A 218 12.44 18.17 -14.52
N ALA A 219 12.14 18.28 -15.82
CA ALA A 219 12.24 17.18 -16.77
C ALA A 219 13.70 16.65 -16.88
N ALA A 220 14.67 17.56 -17.00
CA ALA A 220 16.09 17.18 -17.03
C ALA A 220 16.52 16.45 -15.75
N ALA A 221 16.10 16.94 -14.57
CA ALA A 221 16.40 16.30 -13.30
C ALA A 221 15.78 14.89 -13.20
N VAL A 222 14.53 14.72 -13.64
CA VAL A 222 13.87 13.40 -13.69
C VAL A 222 14.64 12.43 -14.59
N ILE A 223 15.10 12.88 -15.77
CA ILE A 223 15.90 12.05 -16.69
C ILE A 223 17.23 11.67 -16.02
N VAL A 224 17.96 12.63 -15.46
CA VAL A 224 19.25 12.39 -14.81
C VAL A 224 19.10 11.42 -13.64
N LEU A 225 18.11 11.63 -12.76
CA LEU A 225 17.84 10.74 -11.64
C LEU A 225 17.45 9.33 -12.11
N GLY A 226 16.61 9.23 -13.14
CA GLY A 226 16.24 7.95 -13.75
C GLY A 226 17.46 7.19 -14.27
N VAL A 227 18.40 7.86 -14.94
CA VAL A 227 19.64 7.25 -15.42
C VAL A 227 20.55 6.84 -14.27
N VAL A 228 20.76 7.70 -13.27
CA VAL A 228 21.64 7.42 -12.12
C VAL A 228 21.12 6.24 -11.30
N LEU A 229 19.84 6.28 -10.92
CA LEU A 229 19.20 5.22 -10.14
C LEU A 229 19.07 3.92 -10.96
N GLY A 230 18.77 4.03 -12.25
CA GLY A 230 18.72 2.87 -13.15
C GLY A 230 20.08 2.18 -13.29
N ARG A 231 21.17 2.95 -13.44
CA ARG A 231 22.53 2.39 -13.47
C ARG A 231 22.90 1.73 -12.15
N TRP A 232 22.55 2.35 -11.02
CA TRP A 232 22.76 1.78 -9.70
C TRP A 232 22.01 0.45 -9.56
N LEU A 233 20.72 0.39 -9.91
CA LEU A 233 19.94 -0.86 -9.89
C LEU A 233 20.54 -1.95 -10.81
N GLN A 234 21.05 -1.58 -11.99
CA GLN A 234 21.73 -2.52 -12.89
C GLN A 234 23.03 -3.06 -12.30
N GLN A 235 23.80 -2.23 -11.60
CA GLN A 235 25.00 -2.68 -10.89
C GLN A 235 24.63 -3.67 -9.78
N LEU A 236 23.60 -3.37 -8.99
CA LEU A 236 23.07 -4.28 -7.98
C LEU A 236 22.63 -5.62 -8.56
N ALA A 237 21.90 -5.59 -9.69
CA ALA A 237 21.43 -6.82 -10.33
C ALA A 237 22.60 -7.69 -10.84
N ARG A 238 23.71 -7.07 -11.25
CA ARG A 238 24.91 -7.80 -11.70
C ARG A 238 25.66 -8.45 -10.53
N GLU A 239 25.71 -7.81 -9.37
CA GLU A 239 26.29 -8.38 -8.14
C GLU A 239 25.60 -9.68 -7.71
N ASP A 240 24.32 -9.86 -8.06
CA ASP A 240 23.55 -11.06 -7.74
C ASP A 240 23.79 -12.21 -8.75
N THR A 241 24.39 -11.93 -9.91
CA THR A 241 24.68 -12.94 -10.95
C THR A 241 26.10 -13.52 -10.89
N THR A 242 26.98 -12.94 -10.07
CA THR A 242 28.32 -13.47 -9.81
C THR A 242 28.27 -14.39 -8.58
N PRO A 243 28.57 -15.69 -8.71
CA PRO A 243 28.55 -16.65 -7.60
C PRO A 243 29.62 -16.37 -6.53
#